data_AF-A0A0W0TH18-F1
#
_entry.id   AF-A0A0W0TH18-F1
#
_cell.length_a   1.000
_cell.length_b   1.000
_cell.length_c   1.000
_cell.angle_alpha   90.00
_cell.angle_beta   90.00
_cell.angle_gamma   90.00
#
_symmetry.space_group_name_H-M   'P 1'
#
loop_
_entity.id
_entity.type
_entity.pdbx_description
1 polymer ?
#
loop_
_entity_poly.entity_id
_entity_poly.type
_entity_poly.pdbx_seq_one_letter_code
_entity_poly.pdbx_strand_id
1 'polypeptide(L)'
;MNFAKQRLLTPVALASILFTATGLAGNVTQINRYATVDNKPMASQINPLLTVQQIHFPQQVHTVGEAMEFWLQYSGFVLAQPEQLPQALREVLKQPLPQVDRNLGPLTVQDGLEVLAGQQVFTLVQDPLHRKVSFKLKPRYAALLTRTKGGRA
;
A
#
# COMPACT_ATOMS: atom_id res chain seq x y z
N MET A 1 59.16 -41.05 60.52
CA MET A 1 59.78 -39.72 60.77
C MET A 1 59.71 -38.92 59.49
N ASN A 2 59.08 -37.74 59.56
CA ASN A 2 59.15 -36.58 58.67
C ASN A 2 58.24 -36.44 57.43
N PHE A 3 57.14 -35.70 57.70
CA PHE A 3 56.67 -34.47 57.02
C PHE A 3 56.39 -34.45 55.51
N ALA A 4 55.08 -34.43 55.22
CA ALA A 4 54.35 -33.39 54.49
C ALA A 4 55.02 -32.69 53.29
N LYS A 5 54.33 -32.75 52.13
CA LYS A 5 54.09 -31.57 51.29
C LYS A 5 52.87 -31.79 50.39
N GLN A 6 51.75 -31.18 50.78
CA GLN A 6 50.64 -30.85 49.89
C GLN A 6 51.18 -30.02 48.72
N ARG A 7 50.83 -30.38 47.49
CA ARG A 7 50.94 -29.47 46.33
C ARG A 7 49.54 -29.26 45.75
N LEU A 8 49.05 -28.07 46.11
CA LEU A 8 47.91 -27.31 45.60
C LEU A 8 47.44 -27.70 44.18
N LEU A 9 46.15 -27.93 44.06
CA LEU A 9 45.40 -27.88 42.81
C LEU A 9 45.51 -26.48 42.18
N THR A 10 45.90 -26.39 40.92
CA THR A 10 45.74 -25.18 40.09
C THR A 10 44.33 -25.19 39.49
N PRO A 11 43.49 -24.16 39.70
CA PRO A 11 42.21 -24.08 39.01
C PRO A 11 42.47 -23.64 37.56
N VAL A 12 41.97 -24.43 36.61
CA VAL A 12 41.85 -24.03 35.20
C VAL A 12 40.83 -22.90 35.16
N ALA A 13 41.30 -21.65 35.08
CA ALA A 13 40.45 -20.50 34.83
C ALA A 13 40.04 -20.51 33.35
N LEU A 14 38.94 -21.19 33.05
CA LEU A 14 38.28 -21.13 31.74
C LEU A 14 37.55 -19.78 31.65
N ALA A 15 38.25 -18.75 31.17
CA ALA A 15 37.66 -17.46 30.89
C ALA A 15 36.79 -17.56 29.62
N SER A 16 35.54 -17.97 29.81
CA SER A 16 34.50 -17.92 28.77
C SER A 16 34.20 -16.45 28.46
N ILE A 17 34.85 -15.88 27.44
CA ILE A 17 34.49 -14.58 26.88
C ILE A 17 33.11 -14.75 26.23
N LEU A 18 32.05 -14.35 26.94
CA LEU A 18 30.76 -14.07 26.30
C LEU A 18 30.97 -12.86 25.40
N PHE A 19 31.12 -13.09 24.09
CA PHE A 19 31.06 -12.03 23.11
C PHE A 19 29.60 -11.58 22.98
N THR A 20 29.16 -10.69 23.88
CA THR A 20 27.89 -9.99 23.71
C THR A 20 28.05 -9.05 22.53
N ALA A 21 27.66 -9.50 21.34
CA ALA A 21 27.50 -8.65 20.18
C ALA A 21 26.38 -7.65 20.49
N THR A 22 26.73 -6.52 21.10
CA THR A 22 25.88 -5.34 21.14
C THR A 22 25.76 -4.85 19.70
N GLY A 23 24.79 -5.39 18.97
CA GLY A 23 24.38 -4.83 17.69
C GLY A 23 23.90 -3.42 17.96
N LEU A 24 24.71 -2.41 17.63
CA LEU A 24 24.21 -1.06 17.42
C LEU A 24 23.10 -1.22 16.38
N ALA A 25 21.85 -0.96 16.76
CA ALA A 25 20.72 -0.99 15.85
C ALA A 25 20.93 0.12 14.82
N GLY A 26 21.67 -0.18 13.75
CA GLY A 26 21.87 0.70 12.62
C GLY A 26 20.55 0.94 11.90
N ASN A 27 20.50 1.96 11.05
CA ASN A 27 19.33 2.28 10.20
C ASN A 27 18.99 1.17 9.18
N VAL A 28 19.70 0.04 9.22
CA VAL A 28 19.63 -1.06 8.26
C VAL A 28 19.82 -2.38 9.02
N THR A 29 18.96 -3.36 8.78
CA THR A 29 19.06 -4.73 9.28
C THR A 29 19.54 -5.66 8.19
N GLN A 30 20.60 -6.44 8.46
CA GLN A 30 21.05 -7.49 7.56
C GLN A 30 20.11 -8.69 7.65
N ILE A 31 19.42 -9.02 6.56
CA ILE A 31 18.50 -10.17 6.48
C ILE A 31 19.17 -11.42 5.90
N ASN A 32 20.28 -11.26 5.16
CA ASN A 32 21.13 -12.36 4.69
C ASN A 32 22.54 -11.82 4.32
N ARG A 33 23.48 -12.69 3.93
CA ARG A 33 24.87 -12.36 3.58
C ARG A 33 25.02 -11.26 2.52
N TYR A 34 24.04 -11.12 1.63
CA TYR A 34 24.07 -10.15 0.51
C TYR A 34 22.84 -9.24 0.50
N ALA A 35 22.04 -9.24 1.57
CA ALA A 35 20.77 -8.53 1.59
C ALA A 35 20.56 -7.81 2.92
N THR A 36 20.16 -6.55 2.79
CA THR A 36 19.88 -5.66 3.90
C THR A 36 18.56 -4.95 3.66
N VAL A 37 17.85 -4.60 4.72
CA VAL A 37 16.60 -3.85 4.68
C VAL A 37 16.73 -2.62 5.55
N ASP A 38 16.30 -1.46 5.04
CA ASP A 38 16.25 -0.23 5.82
C ASP A 38 15.24 -0.38 6.96
N ASN A 39 15.61 0.06 8.17
CA ASN A 39 14.74 0.07 9.34
C ASN A 39 13.82 1.30 9.31
N LYS A 40 13.02 1.42 8.25
CA LYS A 40 12.04 2.50 8.06
C LYS A 40 10.68 1.91 7.66
N PRO A 41 9.57 2.62 7.92
CA PRO A 41 8.27 2.17 7.47
C PRO A 41 8.24 1.98 5.95
N MET A 42 7.53 0.96 5.49
CA MET A 42 7.25 0.75 4.07
C MET A 42 6.40 1.89 3.52
N ALA A 43 6.52 2.19 2.22
CA ALA A 43 5.68 3.20 1.57
C ALA A 43 4.18 2.91 1.72
N SER A 44 3.79 1.63 1.69
CA SER A 44 2.42 1.17 1.94
C SER A 44 1.96 1.34 3.39
N GLN A 45 2.87 1.32 4.37
CA GLN A 45 2.54 1.60 5.77
C GLN A 45 2.33 3.10 6.01
N ILE A 46 3.02 3.96 5.25
CA ILE A 46 2.84 5.41 5.28
C ILE A 46 1.57 5.80 4.51
N ASN A 47 1.38 5.26 3.31
CA ASN A 47 0.18 5.41 2.50
C ASN A 47 -0.37 4.04 2.09
N PRO A 48 -1.42 3.54 2.78
CA PRO A 48 -2.07 2.27 2.46
C PRO A 48 -2.53 2.12 1.00
N LEU A 49 -2.78 3.22 0.29
CA LEU A 49 -3.16 3.17 -1.12
C LEU A 49 -2.01 2.71 -2.05
N LEU A 50 -0.77 2.69 -1.55
CA LEU A 50 0.39 2.14 -2.25
C LEU A 50 0.59 0.64 -1.99
N THR A 51 -0.30 -0.01 -1.25
CA THR A 51 -0.26 -1.46 -1.05
C THR A 51 -0.50 -2.17 -2.37
N VAL A 52 0.38 -3.11 -2.73
CA VAL A 52 0.21 -3.95 -3.92
C VAL A 52 -0.73 -5.10 -3.59
N GLN A 53 -1.80 -5.25 -4.37
CA GLN A 53 -2.78 -6.32 -4.24
C GLN A 53 -3.17 -6.92 -5.58
N GLN A 54 -3.68 -8.14 -5.53
CA GLN A 54 -4.32 -8.82 -6.64
C GLN A 54 -5.69 -9.28 -6.17
N ILE A 55 -6.75 -8.88 -6.87
CA ILE A 55 -8.13 -9.17 -6.50
C ILE A 55 -8.83 -9.95 -7.62
N HIS A 56 -9.61 -10.92 -7.19
CA HIS A 56 -10.68 -11.52 -7.97
C HIS A 56 -12.01 -10.98 -7.45
N PHE A 57 -12.69 -10.16 -8.25
CA PHE A 57 -14.01 -9.65 -7.85
C PHE A 57 -15.05 -10.78 -7.90
N PRO A 58 -15.82 -10.99 -6.83
CA PRO A 58 -16.77 -12.08 -6.75
C PRO A 58 -18.04 -11.76 -7.57
N GLN A 59 -18.90 -12.77 -7.79
CA GLN A 59 -20.02 -12.68 -8.74
C GLN A 59 -21.06 -11.59 -8.40
N GLN A 60 -21.17 -11.23 -7.13
CA GLN A 60 -22.03 -10.16 -6.65
C GLN A 60 -21.53 -8.74 -6.94
N VAL A 61 -20.31 -8.57 -7.44
CA VAL A 61 -19.79 -7.27 -7.88
C VAL A 61 -20.15 -7.09 -9.35
N HIS A 62 -21.10 -6.19 -9.60
CA HIS A 62 -21.72 -5.96 -10.90
C HIS A 62 -21.26 -4.66 -11.55
N THR A 63 -20.95 -3.63 -10.75
CA THR A 63 -20.62 -2.29 -11.23
C THR A 63 -19.19 -1.88 -10.93
N VAL A 64 -18.69 -0.87 -11.65
CA VAL A 64 -17.40 -0.24 -11.37
C VAL A 64 -17.36 0.36 -9.96
N GLY A 65 -18.47 0.94 -9.49
CA GLY A 65 -18.58 1.49 -8.13
C GLY A 65 -18.41 0.42 -7.05
N GLU A 66 -19.14 -0.69 -7.17
CA GLU A 66 -19.01 -1.84 -6.25
C GLU A 66 -17.58 -2.41 -6.31
N ALA A 67 -16.96 -2.46 -7.49
CA ALA A 67 -15.58 -2.91 -7.63
C ALA A 67 -14.59 -1.98 -6.92
N MET A 68 -14.78 -0.66 -7.00
CA MET A 68 -13.93 0.30 -6.28
C MET A 68 -14.09 0.17 -4.76
N GLU A 69 -15.33 0.03 -4.27
CA GLU A 69 -15.59 -0.19 -2.84
C GLU A 69 -14.97 -1.50 -2.35
N PHE A 70 -15.09 -2.58 -3.12
CA PHE A 70 -14.45 -3.85 -2.83
C PHE A 70 -12.91 -3.75 -2.84
N TRP A 71 -12.34 -3.05 -3.82
CA TRP A 71 -10.89 -2.87 -3.93
C TRP A 71 -10.31 -2.02 -2.79
N LEU A 72 -11.13 -1.14 -2.22
CA LEU A 72 -10.80 -0.34 -1.02
C LEU A 72 -10.99 -1.10 0.29
N GLN A 73 -11.67 -2.25 0.28
CA GLN A 73 -11.90 -3.07 1.46
C GLN A 73 -10.56 -3.40 2.11
N TYR A 74 -10.38 -3.03 3.38
CA TYR A 74 -9.13 -3.16 4.16
C TYR A 74 -8.01 -2.15 3.88
N SER A 75 -8.16 -1.23 2.93
CA SER A 75 -7.17 -0.16 2.71
C SER A 75 -7.20 0.92 3.81
N GLY A 76 -8.29 0.99 4.58
CA GLY A 76 -8.56 2.08 5.52
C GLY A 76 -9.00 3.38 4.84
N PHE A 77 -9.20 3.37 3.52
CA PHE A 77 -9.81 4.45 2.76
C PHE A 77 -11.20 4.05 2.26
N VAL A 78 -12.05 5.06 2.03
CA VAL A 78 -13.38 4.89 1.43
C VAL A 78 -13.57 5.84 0.25
N LEU A 79 -14.48 5.51 -0.65
CA LEU A 79 -14.87 6.44 -1.72
C LEU A 79 -15.57 7.65 -1.10
N ALA A 80 -15.32 8.85 -1.62
CA ALA A 80 -16.01 10.06 -1.17
C ALA A 80 -17.52 9.96 -1.42
N GLN A 81 -18.30 10.69 -0.62
CA GLN A 81 -19.76 10.62 -0.72
C GLN A 81 -20.25 11.08 -2.10
N PRO A 82 -21.37 10.53 -2.62
CA PRO A 82 -21.86 10.83 -3.97
C PRO A 82 -21.99 12.33 -4.29
N GLU A 83 -22.32 13.16 -3.29
CA GLU A 83 -22.46 14.61 -3.42
C GLU A 83 -21.12 15.32 -3.66
N GLN A 84 -20.03 14.70 -3.21
CA GLN A 84 -18.65 15.21 -3.33
C GLN A 84 -17.95 14.69 -4.59
N LEU A 85 -18.53 13.72 -5.30
CA LEU A 85 -17.97 13.14 -6.51
C LEU A 85 -18.31 13.98 -7.75
N PRO A 86 -17.37 14.15 -8.70
CA PRO A 86 -17.68 14.76 -9.99
C PRO A 86 -18.83 14.03 -10.69
N GLN A 87 -19.71 14.79 -11.37
CA GLN A 87 -20.82 14.20 -12.11
C GLN A 87 -20.37 13.13 -13.12
N ALA A 88 -19.28 13.39 -13.85
CA ALA A 88 -18.74 12.43 -14.81
C ALA A 88 -18.33 11.11 -14.16
N LEU A 89 -17.75 11.15 -12.95
CA LEU A 89 -17.38 9.95 -12.23
C LEU A 89 -18.61 9.16 -11.78
N ARG A 90 -19.65 9.83 -11.27
CA ARG A 90 -20.90 9.16 -10.86
C ARG A 90 -21.54 8.33 -11.98
N GLU A 91 -21.39 8.76 -13.23
CA GLU A 91 -21.88 7.99 -14.38
C GLU A 91 -20.99 6.77 -14.68
N VAL A 92 -19.68 6.87 -14.46
CA VAL A 92 -18.73 5.74 -14.58
C VAL A 92 -18.99 4.68 -13.51
N LEU A 93 -19.24 5.08 -12.26
CA LEU A 93 -19.47 4.14 -11.16
C LEU A 93 -20.69 3.22 -11.38
N LYS A 94 -21.68 3.69 -12.13
CA LYS A 94 -22.88 2.92 -12.48
C LYS A 94 -22.66 1.94 -13.65
N GLN A 95 -21.56 2.07 -14.38
CA GLN A 95 -21.28 1.19 -15.51
C GLN A 95 -21.02 -0.24 -15.03
N PRO A 96 -21.37 -1.26 -15.84
CA PRO A 96 -21.05 -2.64 -15.51
C PRO A 96 -19.54 -2.83 -15.42
N LEU A 97 -19.09 -3.67 -14.49
CA LEU A 97 -17.69 -4.07 -14.38
C LEU A 97 -17.28 -4.86 -15.64
N PRO A 98 -16.27 -4.40 -16.41
CA PRO A 98 -15.79 -5.15 -17.57
C PRO A 98 -15.24 -6.52 -17.16
N GLN A 99 -15.48 -7.54 -18.00
CA GLN A 99 -15.05 -8.91 -17.70
C GLN A 99 -13.52 -9.06 -17.59
N VAL A 100 -12.76 -8.25 -18.33
CA VAL A 100 -11.30 -8.24 -18.24
C VAL A 100 -10.80 -7.72 -16.88
N ASP A 101 -11.58 -6.84 -16.23
CA ASP A 101 -11.22 -6.23 -14.94
C ASP A 101 -11.65 -7.08 -13.73
N ARG A 102 -12.34 -8.20 -13.94
CA ARG A 102 -12.72 -9.16 -12.87
C ARG A 102 -11.52 -9.72 -12.11
N ASN A 103 -10.39 -9.88 -12.79
CA ASN A 103 -9.12 -10.29 -12.22
C ASN A 103 -8.14 -9.15 -12.44
N LEU A 104 -7.87 -8.38 -11.39
CA LEU A 104 -7.06 -7.18 -11.51
C LEU A 104 -5.88 -7.26 -10.53
N GLY A 105 -4.70 -6.86 -11.00
CA GLY A 105 -3.45 -6.92 -10.23
C GLY A 105 -2.45 -7.95 -10.76
N PRO A 106 -1.23 -8.00 -10.18
CA PRO A 106 -0.79 -7.22 -9.02
C PRO A 106 -0.58 -5.73 -9.35
N LEU A 107 -1.25 -4.85 -8.61
CA LEU A 107 -1.20 -3.39 -8.77
C LEU A 107 -1.33 -2.73 -7.40
N THR A 108 -0.88 -1.47 -7.26
CA THR A 108 -1.19 -0.72 -6.04
C THR A 108 -2.70 -0.48 -5.93
N VAL A 109 -3.21 -0.27 -4.71
CA VAL A 109 -4.64 0.07 -4.52
C VAL A 109 -4.99 1.30 -5.36
N GLN A 110 -4.14 2.34 -5.33
CA GLN A 110 -4.27 3.54 -6.13
C GLN A 110 -4.35 3.25 -7.64
N ASP A 111 -3.41 2.47 -8.19
CA ASP A 111 -3.38 2.18 -9.63
C ASP A 111 -4.60 1.37 -10.05
N GLY A 112 -5.02 0.39 -9.25
CA GLY A 112 -6.24 -0.38 -9.52
C GLY A 112 -7.50 0.50 -9.56
N LEU A 113 -7.60 1.48 -8.65
CA LEU A 113 -8.68 2.47 -8.66
C LEU A 113 -8.66 3.35 -9.91
N GLU A 114 -7.47 3.77 -10.37
CA GLU A 114 -7.34 4.53 -11.61
C GLU A 114 -7.69 3.69 -12.85
N VAL A 115 -7.34 2.39 -12.86
CA VAL A 115 -7.77 1.47 -13.94
C VAL A 115 -9.29 1.39 -13.99
N LEU A 116 -9.94 1.11 -12.85
CA LEU A 116 -11.41 1.02 -12.76
C LEU A 116 -12.10 2.33 -13.15
N ALA A 117 -11.54 3.49 -12.79
CA ALA A 117 -12.08 4.78 -13.17
C ALA A 117 -11.89 5.12 -14.66
N GLY A 118 -10.92 4.48 -15.32
CA GLY A 118 -10.43 4.87 -16.63
C GLY A 118 -9.25 5.83 -16.51
N GLN A 119 -8.04 5.27 -16.39
CA GLN A 119 -6.79 6.00 -16.14
C GLN A 119 -6.48 7.07 -17.21
N GLN A 120 -7.01 6.93 -18.42
CA GLN A 120 -6.85 7.95 -19.47
C GLN A 120 -7.67 9.22 -19.20
N VAL A 121 -8.77 9.11 -18.45
CA VAL A 121 -9.77 10.17 -18.26
C VAL A 121 -9.68 10.77 -16.87
N PHE A 122 -9.41 9.95 -15.85
CA PHE A 122 -9.40 10.36 -14.45
C PHE A 122 -8.02 10.25 -13.80
N THR A 123 -7.83 10.98 -12.72
CA THR A 123 -6.67 10.88 -11.82
C THR A 123 -7.19 10.85 -10.39
N LEU A 124 -6.66 9.93 -9.58
CA LEU A 124 -7.05 9.78 -8.18
C LEU A 124 -6.70 11.06 -7.39
N VAL A 125 -7.61 11.48 -6.52
CA VAL A 125 -7.39 12.53 -5.53
C VAL A 125 -7.64 11.93 -4.16
N GLN A 126 -6.67 12.11 -3.27
CA GLN A 126 -6.73 11.59 -1.90
C GLN A 126 -7.08 12.73 -0.95
N ASP A 127 -7.94 12.44 0.02
CA ASP A 127 -8.15 13.22 1.22
C ASP A 127 -7.61 12.40 2.41
N PRO A 128 -6.33 12.56 2.77
CA PRO A 128 -5.71 11.76 3.82
C PRO A 128 -6.30 12.04 5.21
N LEU A 129 -6.84 13.25 5.43
CA LEU A 129 -7.40 13.66 6.71
C LEU A 129 -8.70 12.89 7.00
N HIS A 130 -9.58 12.78 6.01
CA HIS A 130 -10.85 12.06 6.13
C HIS A 130 -10.79 10.62 5.65
N ARG A 131 -9.61 10.15 5.22
CA ARG A 131 -9.40 8.82 4.61
C ARG A 131 -10.37 8.56 3.46
N LYS A 132 -10.54 9.56 2.59
CA LYS A 132 -11.40 9.47 1.41
C LYS A 132 -10.58 9.48 0.12
N VAL A 133 -11.12 8.85 -0.91
CA VAL A 133 -10.63 8.98 -2.28
C VAL A 133 -11.72 9.52 -3.19
N SER A 134 -11.32 10.34 -4.15
CA SER A 134 -12.16 10.85 -5.22
C SER A 134 -11.32 10.89 -6.50
N PHE A 135 -11.86 11.46 -7.57
CA PHE A 135 -11.14 11.61 -8.82
C PHE A 135 -11.35 13.00 -9.39
N LYS A 136 -10.38 13.44 -10.19
CA LYS A 136 -10.51 14.62 -11.05
C LYS A 136 -10.39 14.19 -12.50
N LEU A 137 -11.10 14.89 -13.39
CA LEU A 137 -10.89 14.74 -14.82
C LEU A 137 -9.51 15.27 -15.21
N LYS A 138 -8.82 14.54 -16.08
CA LYS A 138 -7.60 15.05 -16.72
C LYS A 138 -7.94 16.28 -17.58
N PRO A 139 -7.03 17.28 -17.67
CA PRO A 139 -7.32 18.57 -18.31
C PRO A 139 -7.94 18.47 -19.71
N ARG A 140 -7.48 17.51 -20.52
CA ARG A 140 -8.00 17.24 -21.87
C ARG A 140 -9.51 17.01 -21.89
N TYR A 141 -10.05 16.26 -20.94
CA TYR A 141 -11.47 15.90 -20.89
C TYR A 141 -12.30 16.98 -20.20
N ALA A 142 -11.73 17.65 -19.20
CA ALA A 142 -12.36 18.81 -18.57
C ALA A 142 -12.66 19.92 -19.60
N ALA A 143 -11.73 20.19 -20.53
CA ALA A 143 -11.92 21.17 -21.60
C ALA A 143 -13.02 20.80 -22.62
N LEU A 144 -13.28 19.50 -22.83
CA LEU A 144 -14.36 19.06 -23.73
C LEU A 144 -15.75 19.29 -23.11
N LEU A 145 -15.87 19.11 -21.79
CA LEU A 145 -17.12 19.36 -21.08
C LEU A 145 -17.47 20.86 -21.04
N THR A 146 -16.48 21.74 -20.91
CA THR A 146 -16.71 23.19 -20.93
C THR A 146 -17.08 23.69 -22.34
N ARG A 147 -16.42 23.16 -23.39
CA ARG A 147 -16.75 23.50 -24.79
C ARG A 147 -18.18 23.11 -25.17
N THR A 148 -18.65 21.96 -24.70
CA THR A 148 -20.00 21.47 -24.99
C THR A 148 -21.09 22.33 -24.34
N LYS A 149 -20.81 22.92 -23.17
CA LYS A 149 -21.74 23.85 -22.50
C LYS A 149 -21.78 25.25 -23.13
N GLY A 150 -20.68 25.71 -23.72
CA GLY A 150 -20.57 27.06 -24.31
C GLY A 150 -21.03 27.19 -25.77
N GLY A 151 -21.35 26.09 -26.46
CA GLY A 151 -21.73 26.07 -27.88
C GLY A 151 -23.23 26.01 -28.17
N ARG A 152 -24.09 26.20 -27.16
CA ARG A 152 -25.54 26.34 -27.30
C ARG A 152 -25.95 27.71 -26.77
N ALA A 153 -25.66 28.75 -27.55
CA ALA A 153 -26.21 30.09 -27.40
C ALA A 153 -26.60 30.60 -28.79
#